data_AF-A0A8T4ZXS0-F1
#
_entry.id   AF-A0A8T4ZXS0-F1
#
_cell.length_a   1.000
_cell.length_b   1.000
_cell.length_c   1.000
_cell.angle_alpha   90.00
_cell.angle_beta   90.00
_cell.angle_gamma   90.00
#
_symmetry.space_group_name_H-M   'P 1'
#
loop_
_entity.id
_entity.type
_entity.pdbx_description
1 polymer ?
#
loop_
_entity_poly.entity_id
_entity_poly.type
_entity_poly.pdbx_seq_one_letter_code
_entity_poly.pdbx_strand_id
1 'polypeptide(L)'
;MKKKLVIKGERVQDVGYRLFLLDIAEDLGLIGFQARNVKDYVEFAVEGDNERVSRFVSFAKENYPTFAKVSDIIEKDYEGEVISIDRFYHRFSIDQLVKIVEIGVNMLGKQDVMIAKQDQMLNKQDQMLKKQDEMLNKQDEMLKKQDEMLKKQDQMLIKQDEMVKKQDEMLGRQDLVLKKQDEIVMEIKALRGDLRSFIEDRLDKIERDIAMIKLKIGLG
;
A
#
# COMPACT_ATOMS: atom_id res chain seq x y z
N MET A 1 21.33 45.71 -55.98
CA MET A 1 21.64 44.34 -56.40
C MET A 1 20.88 43.32 -55.57
N LYS A 2 20.88 42.07 -56.03
CA LYS A 2 20.28 40.94 -55.34
C LYS A 2 21.26 39.79 -55.28
N LYS A 3 21.36 39.14 -54.12
CA LYS A 3 22.26 38.00 -53.90
C LYS A 3 21.51 36.88 -53.22
N LYS A 4 21.89 35.64 -53.54
CA LYS A 4 21.45 34.42 -52.87
C LYS A 4 22.64 33.79 -52.14
N LEU A 5 22.45 33.46 -50.87
CA LEU A 5 23.37 32.66 -50.08
C LEU A 5 22.74 31.31 -49.80
N VAL A 6 23.54 30.25 -49.94
CA VAL A 6 23.17 28.89 -49.58
C VAL A 6 24.17 28.41 -48.53
N ILE A 7 23.68 28.27 -47.29
CA ILE A 7 24.49 27.91 -46.13
C ILE A 7 24.24 26.45 -45.80
N LYS A 8 25.28 25.62 -45.93
CA LYS A 8 25.26 24.19 -45.68
C LYS A 8 26.09 23.85 -44.45
N GLY A 9 25.76 22.75 -43.79
CA GLY A 9 26.56 22.23 -42.68
C GLY A 9 25.85 21.15 -41.88
N GLU A 10 26.56 20.56 -40.92
CA GLU A 10 26.03 19.53 -40.02
C GLU A 10 24.84 20.07 -39.20
N ARG A 11 24.88 21.37 -38.85
CA ARG A 11 23.84 22.00 -38.03
C ARG A 11 23.67 23.47 -38.40
N VAL A 12 22.78 23.76 -39.35
CA VAL A 12 22.49 25.13 -39.81
C VAL A 12 21.02 25.53 -39.63
N GLN A 13 20.16 24.58 -39.28
CA GLN A 13 18.75 24.79 -38.97
C GLN A 13 18.49 24.69 -37.46
N ASP A 14 17.43 25.35 -36.98
CA ASP A 14 17.03 25.39 -35.56
C ASP A 14 18.15 25.84 -34.59
N VAL A 15 19.07 26.65 -35.11
CA VAL A 15 20.17 27.32 -34.37
C VAL A 15 20.02 28.84 -34.34
N GLY A 16 18.86 29.36 -34.75
CA GLY A 16 18.61 30.81 -34.82
C GLY A 16 19.14 31.52 -36.07
N TYR A 17 19.70 30.78 -37.05
CA TYR A 17 20.35 31.36 -38.24
C TYR A 17 19.49 32.37 -39.02
N ARG A 18 18.20 32.08 -39.17
CA ARG A 18 17.26 32.96 -39.89
C ARG A 18 17.03 34.30 -39.17
N LEU A 19 16.97 34.27 -37.84
CA LEU A 19 16.83 35.48 -37.02
C LEU A 19 18.14 36.25 -36.95
N PHE A 20 19.26 35.53 -36.80
CA PHE A 20 20.60 36.09 -36.76
C PHE A 20 20.92 36.92 -38.00
N LEU A 21 20.62 36.41 -39.20
CA LEU A 21 20.82 37.18 -40.43
C LEU A 21 19.70 38.19 -40.71
N LEU A 22 18.51 38.02 -40.13
CA LEU A 22 17.45 39.04 -40.25
C LEU A 22 17.86 40.32 -39.52
N ASP A 23 18.36 40.20 -38.29
CA ASP A 23 18.87 41.30 -37.46
C ASP A 23 19.89 42.15 -38.21
N ILE A 24 20.85 41.49 -38.85
CA ILE A 24 21.90 42.15 -39.64
C ILE A 24 21.36 42.77 -40.94
N ALA A 25 20.35 42.15 -41.55
CA ALA A 25 19.70 42.73 -42.72
C ALA A 25 18.92 44.00 -42.36
N GLU A 26 18.30 44.05 -41.19
CA GLU A 26 17.64 45.23 -40.63
C GLU A 26 18.65 46.32 -40.29
N ASP A 27 19.71 45.99 -39.56
CA ASP A 27 20.77 46.94 -39.17
C ASP A 27 21.44 47.59 -40.37
N LEU A 28 21.69 46.81 -41.42
CA LEU A 28 22.26 47.32 -42.67
C LEU A 28 21.22 48.08 -43.52
N GLY A 29 19.93 48.02 -43.19
CA GLY A 29 18.86 48.68 -43.92
C GLY A 29 18.67 48.09 -45.33
N LEU A 30 18.65 46.77 -45.45
CA LEU A 30 18.33 46.10 -46.72
C LEU A 30 16.86 46.29 -47.09
N ILE A 31 16.57 46.32 -48.39
CA ILE A 31 15.21 46.53 -48.91
C ILE A 31 14.42 45.23 -48.86
N GLY A 32 15.08 44.12 -49.18
CA GLY A 32 14.47 42.79 -49.20
C GLY A 32 15.31 41.76 -48.46
N PHE A 33 14.62 40.89 -47.73
CA PHE A 33 15.19 39.75 -47.04
C PHE A 33 14.24 38.57 -47.13
N GLN A 34 14.78 37.41 -47.52
CA GLN A 34 14.03 36.17 -47.54
C GLN A 34 14.92 35.04 -47.08
N ALA A 35 14.50 34.31 -46.04
CA ALA A 35 15.20 33.12 -45.59
C ALA A 35 14.29 31.87 -45.61
N ARG A 36 14.84 30.72 -45.99
CA ARG A 36 14.10 29.44 -46.03
C ARG A 36 15.00 28.28 -45.63
N ASN A 37 14.47 27.39 -44.81
CA ASN A 37 15.09 26.08 -44.57
C ASN A 37 14.72 25.16 -45.74
N VAL A 38 15.71 24.54 -46.37
CA VAL A 38 15.50 23.60 -47.47
C VAL A 38 16.29 22.34 -47.19
N LYS A 39 15.59 21.23 -46.94
CA LYS A 39 16.20 19.94 -46.58
C LYS A 39 17.21 20.08 -45.43
N ASP A 40 18.50 20.02 -45.74
CA ASP A 40 19.65 20.04 -44.85
C ASP A 40 20.40 21.39 -44.82
N TYR A 41 19.93 22.41 -45.54
CA TYR A 41 20.61 23.70 -45.67
C TYR A 41 19.66 24.88 -45.49
N VAL A 42 20.20 26.10 -45.40
CA VAL A 42 19.42 27.33 -45.30
C VAL A 42 19.75 28.24 -46.47
N GLU A 43 18.72 28.75 -47.13
CA GLU A 43 18.84 29.72 -48.22
C GLU A 43 18.45 31.10 -47.73
N PHE A 44 19.21 32.09 -48.16
CA PHE A 44 18.91 33.50 -47.99
C PHE A 44 18.91 34.18 -49.35
N ALA A 45 17.94 35.03 -49.62
CA ALA A 45 17.95 35.97 -50.73
C ALA A 45 17.80 37.38 -50.16
N VAL A 46 18.66 38.29 -50.60
CA VAL A 46 18.71 39.67 -50.10
C VAL A 46 18.73 40.66 -51.26
N GLU A 47 18.13 41.82 -51.02
CA GLU A 47 18.00 42.91 -51.99
C GLU A 47 18.31 44.25 -51.33
N GLY A 48 19.16 45.07 -51.97
CA GLY A 48 19.57 46.38 -51.48
C GLY A 48 20.57 47.04 -52.42
N ASP A 49 21.16 48.16 -52.04
CA ASP A 49 22.29 48.72 -52.79
C ASP A 49 23.54 47.83 -52.71
N ASN A 50 24.50 48.10 -53.59
CA ASN A 50 25.67 47.24 -53.74
C ASN A 50 26.55 47.19 -52.48
N GLU A 51 26.67 48.30 -51.77
CA GLU A 51 27.52 48.40 -50.60
C GLU A 51 26.92 47.62 -49.43
N ARG A 52 25.63 47.83 -49.14
CA ARG A 52 24.94 47.14 -48.05
C ARG A 52 24.86 45.63 -48.26
N VAL A 53 24.53 45.20 -49.48
CA VAL A 53 24.47 43.77 -49.80
C VAL A 53 25.85 43.12 -49.69
N SER A 54 26.91 43.79 -50.14
CA SER A 54 28.28 43.26 -50.02
C SER A 54 28.69 43.12 -48.55
N ARG A 55 28.38 44.11 -47.71
CA ARG A 55 28.62 44.05 -46.25
C ARG A 55 27.85 42.90 -45.60
N PHE A 56 26.59 42.71 -45.95
CA PHE A 56 25.77 41.60 -45.47
C PHE A 56 26.38 40.24 -45.83
N VAL A 57 26.79 40.07 -47.09
CA VAL A 57 27.39 38.82 -47.58
C VAL A 57 28.71 38.52 -46.87
N SER A 58 29.59 39.52 -46.69
CA SER A 58 30.83 39.35 -45.93
C SER A 58 30.54 38.95 -44.48
N PHE A 59 29.61 39.63 -43.82
CA PHE A 59 29.21 39.29 -42.46
C PHE A 59 28.72 37.83 -42.36
N ALA A 60 27.84 37.41 -43.26
CA ALA A 60 27.28 36.06 -43.26
C ALA A 60 28.33 34.96 -43.52
N LYS A 61 29.46 35.30 -44.16
CA LYS A 61 30.59 34.38 -44.36
C LYS A 61 31.51 34.28 -43.15
N GLU A 62 31.60 35.33 -42.33
CA GLU A 62 32.55 35.43 -41.22
C GLU A 62 31.91 35.16 -39.85
N ASN A 63 30.59 35.33 -39.71
CA ASN A 63 29.90 35.29 -38.42
C ASN A 63 28.74 34.31 -38.45
N TYR A 64 28.61 33.51 -37.39
CA TYR A 64 27.62 32.45 -37.27
C TYR A 64 26.93 32.45 -35.91
N PRO A 65 25.69 31.95 -35.80
CA PRO A 65 25.05 31.69 -34.52
C PRO A 65 25.86 30.70 -33.67
N THR A 66 25.79 30.83 -32.34
CA THR A 66 26.59 30.05 -31.36
C THR A 66 26.57 28.53 -31.58
N PHE A 67 25.42 27.98 -32.00
CA PHE A 67 25.25 26.53 -32.17
C PHE A 67 25.35 26.05 -33.62
N ALA A 68 25.68 26.95 -34.54
CA ALA A 68 25.79 26.62 -35.95
C ALA A 68 27.10 25.86 -36.24
N LYS A 69 26.99 24.81 -37.04
CA LYS A 69 28.13 24.09 -37.62
C LYS A 69 28.02 24.18 -39.13
N VAL A 70 28.70 25.18 -39.70
CA VAL A 70 28.70 25.49 -41.13
C VAL A 70 29.83 24.73 -41.81
N SER A 71 29.55 24.11 -42.95
CA SER A 71 30.54 23.46 -43.80
C SER A 71 30.88 24.27 -45.05
N ASP A 72 29.88 24.94 -45.63
CA ASP A 72 30.05 25.64 -46.90
C ASP A 72 29.01 26.77 -47.04
N ILE A 73 29.40 27.86 -47.70
CA ILE A 73 28.55 29.01 -48.01
C ILE A 73 28.73 29.38 -49.48
N ILE A 74 27.67 29.15 -50.24
CA ILE A 74 27.66 29.41 -51.68
C ILE A 74 26.92 30.72 -51.94
N GLU A 75 27.63 31.70 -52.49
CA GLU A 75 27.07 32.97 -52.95
C GLU A 75 26.75 32.89 -54.46
N LYS A 76 25.58 33.40 -54.85
CA LYS A 76 25.15 33.50 -56.24
C LYS A 76 24.41 34.82 -56.49
N ASP A 77 24.40 35.27 -57.74
CA ASP A 77 23.47 36.31 -58.16
C ASP A 77 22.03 35.78 -58.14
N TYR A 78 21.07 36.65 -57.85
CA TYR A 78 19.68 36.26 -57.70
C TYR A 78 18.78 37.16 -58.54
N GLU A 79 18.04 36.55 -59.46
CA GLU A 79 17.14 37.30 -60.36
C GLU A 79 15.68 37.32 -59.89
N GLY A 80 15.36 36.55 -58.85
CA GLY A 80 14.01 36.48 -58.31
C GLY A 80 13.57 37.72 -57.53
N GLU A 81 12.29 37.75 -57.19
CA GLU A 81 11.76 38.72 -56.23
C GLU A 81 12.24 38.38 -54.81
N VAL A 82 12.70 39.41 -54.09
CA VAL A 82 12.99 39.31 -52.66
C VAL A 82 11.92 40.12 -51.94
N ILE A 83 11.19 39.47 -51.04
CA ILE A 83 10.16 40.15 -50.26
C ILE A 83 10.77 41.16 -49.29
N SER A 84 10.01 42.20 -48.92
CA SER A 84 10.47 43.15 -47.91
C SER A 84 10.73 42.47 -46.56
N ILE A 85 11.60 43.08 -45.78
CA ILE A 85 11.92 42.65 -44.41
C ILE A 85 10.63 42.53 -43.58
N ASP A 86 9.75 43.54 -43.59
CA ASP A 86 8.49 43.51 -42.83
C ASP A 86 7.61 42.32 -43.22
N ARG A 87 7.52 42.02 -44.52
CA ARG A 87 6.72 40.89 -45.02
C ARG A 87 7.34 39.57 -44.58
N PHE A 88 8.67 39.47 -44.58
CA PHE A 88 9.36 38.31 -44.05
C PHE A 88 9.10 38.14 -42.55
N TYR A 89 9.23 39.21 -41.76
CA TYR A 89 8.98 39.21 -40.32
C TYR A 89 7.57 38.73 -40.01
N HIS A 90 6.56 39.27 -40.69
CA HIS A 90 5.17 38.86 -40.50
C HIS A 90 4.94 37.38 -40.80
N ARG A 91 5.44 36.90 -41.96
CA ARG A 91 5.33 35.48 -42.33
C ARG A 91 6.07 34.57 -41.35
N PHE A 92 7.30 34.94 -40.99
CA PHE A 92 8.11 34.18 -40.05
C PHE A 92 7.46 34.09 -38.67
N SER A 93 6.82 35.17 -38.21
CA SER A 93 6.06 35.20 -36.96
C SER A 93 4.88 34.23 -36.99
N ILE A 94 4.12 34.20 -38.10
CA ILE A 94 3.04 33.21 -38.29
C ILE A 94 3.59 31.78 -38.24
N ASP A 95 4.70 31.51 -38.93
CA ASP A 95 5.34 30.18 -38.90
C ASP A 95 5.74 29.76 -37.47
N GLN A 96 6.23 30.71 -36.65
CA GLN A 96 6.52 30.43 -35.23
C GLN A 96 5.26 30.15 -34.42
N LEU A 97 4.18 30.90 -34.64
CA LEU A 97 2.90 30.69 -33.96
C LEU A 97 2.32 29.30 -34.29
N VAL A 98 2.41 28.86 -35.54
CA VAL A 98 1.99 27.50 -35.94
C VAL A 98 2.78 26.44 -35.18
N LYS A 99 4.11 26.57 -35.10
CA LYS A 99 4.95 25.65 -34.32
C LYS A 99 4.57 25.63 -32.84
N ILE A 100 4.28 26.80 -32.25
CA ILE A 100 3.84 26.90 -30.86
C ILE A 100 2.52 26.15 -30.65
N VAL A 101 1.56 26.30 -31.57
CA VAL A 101 0.28 25.59 -31.52
C VAL A 101 0.50 24.08 -31.62
N GLU A 102 1.33 23.60 -32.56
CA GLU A 102 1.65 22.17 -32.71
C GLU A 102 2.30 21.60 -31.45
N ILE A 103 3.27 22.31 -30.87
CA ILE A 103 3.92 21.91 -29.61
C ILE A 103 2.88 21.90 -28.48
N GLY A 104 2.04 22.93 -28.39
CA GLY A 104 0.97 23.02 -27.40
C GLY A 104 -0.01 21.86 -27.45
N VAL A 105 -0.50 21.50 -28.65
CA VAL A 105 -1.38 20.33 -28.87
C VAL A 105 -0.68 19.03 -28.46
N ASN A 106 0.58 18.85 -28.84
CA ASN A 106 1.35 17.67 -28.44
C ASN A 106 1.59 17.60 -26.93
N MET A 107 1.81 18.73 -26.27
CA MET A 107 1.97 18.81 -24.82
C MET A 107 0.66 18.46 -24.10
N LEU A 108 -0.48 18.98 -24.55
CA LEU A 108 -1.80 18.65 -24.02
C LEU A 108 -2.07 17.15 -24.13
N GLY A 109 -1.82 16.54 -25.30
CA GLY A 109 -1.98 15.09 -25.47
C GLY A 109 -1.08 14.27 -24.56
N LYS A 110 0.16 14.70 -24.30
CA LYS A 110 1.04 14.04 -23.31
C LYS A 110 0.53 14.20 -21.88
N GLN A 111 -0.06 15.35 -21.55
CA GLN A 111 -0.65 15.61 -20.25
C GLN A 111 -1.88 14.72 -20.01
N ASP A 112 -2.74 14.55 -21.02
CA ASP A 112 -3.89 13.64 -20.93
C ASP A 112 -3.46 12.19 -20.65
N VAL A 113 -2.41 11.72 -21.32
CA VAL A 113 -1.83 10.39 -21.06
C VAL A 113 -1.25 10.28 -19.65
N MET A 114 -0.64 11.34 -19.12
CA MET A 114 -0.12 11.37 -17.75
C MET A 114 -1.26 11.29 -16.73
N ILE A 115 -2.32 12.07 -16.92
CA ILE A 115 -3.52 12.06 -16.06
C ILE A 115 -4.15 10.67 -16.06
N ALA A 116 -4.36 10.06 -17.24
CA ALA A 116 -4.92 8.71 -17.33
C ALA A 116 -4.08 7.66 -16.59
N LYS A 117 -2.74 7.79 -16.58
CA LYS A 117 -1.86 6.91 -15.80
C LYS A 117 -1.98 7.13 -14.29
N GLN A 118 -2.16 8.38 -13.85
CA GLN A 118 -2.40 8.68 -12.44
C GLN A 118 -3.73 8.08 -11.97
N ASP A 119 -4.80 8.22 -12.75
CA ASP A 119 -6.11 7.63 -12.44
C ASP A 119 -6.03 6.10 -12.32
N GLN A 120 -5.30 5.43 -13.21
CA GLN A 120 -5.06 3.98 -13.12
C GLN A 120 -4.30 3.59 -11.84
N MET A 121 -3.33 4.40 -11.40
CA MET A 121 -2.58 4.15 -10.18
C MET A 121 -3.47 4.30 -8.94
N LEU A 122 -4.29 5.36 -8.89
CA LEU A 122 -5.24 5.59 -7.80
C LEU A 122 -6.25 4.45 -7.68
N ASN A 123 -6.83 4.00 -8.81
CA ASN A 123 -7.76 2.87 -8.81
C ASN A 123 -7.11 1.57 -8.28
N LYS A 124 -5.83 1.32 -8.60
CA LYS A 124 -5.09 0.18 -8.04
C LYS A 124 -4.88 0.32 -6.53
N GLN A 125 -4.60 1.52 -6.03
CA GLN A 125 -4.48 1.78 -4.59
C GLN A 125 -5.81 1.52 -3.88
N ASP A 126 -6.93 2.01 -4.42
CA ASP A 126 -8.26 1.78 -3.86
C ASP A 126 -8.60 0.28 -3.79
N GLN A 127 -8.25 -0.49 -4.82
CA GLN A 127 -8.45 -1.94 -4.82
C GLN A 127 -7.61 -2.65 -3.76
N MET A 128 -6.38 -2.19 -3.50
CA MET A 128 -5.54 -2.76 -2.44
C MET A 128 -6.09 -2.43 -1.05
N LEU A 129 -6.56 -1.20 -0.84
CA LEU A 129 -7.19 -0.80 0.42
C LEU A 129 -8.44 -1.63 0.70
N LYS A 130 -9.33 -1.80 -0.29
CA LYS A 130 -10.52 -2.68 -0.14
C LYS A 130 -10.15 -4.11 0.26
N LYS A 131 -9.08 -4.67 -0.32
CA LYS A 131 -8.61 -6.01 0.06
C LYS A 131 -8.04 -6.07 1.48
N GLN A 132 -7.40 -5.00 1.95
CA GLN A 132 -6.94 -4.90 3.33
C GLN A 132 -8.14 -4.85 4.29
N ASP A 133 -9.15 -4.04 4.00
CA ASP A 133 -10.38 -3.96 4.79
C ASP A 133 -11.10 -5.32 4.88
N GLU A 134 -11.21 -6.03 3.75
CA GLU A 134 -11.77 -7.39 3.73
C GLU A 134 -10.98 -8.39 4.60
N MET A 135 -9.65 -8.27 4.62
CA MET A 135 -8.79 -9.11 5.46
C MET A 135 -8.96 -8.82 6.94
N LEU A 136 -9.03 -7.54 7.31
CA LEU A 136 -9.27 -7.10 8.69
C LEU A 136 -10.63 -7.59 9.19
N ASN A 137 -11.68 -7.44 8.39
CA ASN A 137 -13.01 -7.94 8.72
C ASN A 137 -13.01 -9.46 8.99
N LYS A 138 -12.28 -10.25 8.18
CA LYS A 138 -12.13 -11.70 8.41
C LYS A 138 -11.38 -12.02 9.70
N GLN A 139 -10.37 -11.22 10.06
CA GLN A 139 -9.67 -11.38 11.33
C GLN A 139 -10.60 -11.11 12.51
N ASP A 140 -11.40 -10.04 12.45
CA ASP A 140 -12.38 -9.70 13.48
C ASP A 140 -13.43 -10.80 13.65
N GLU A 141 -13.91 -11.41 12.56
CA GLU A 141 -14.83 -12.55 12.63
C GLU A 141 -14.19 -13.79 13.28
N MET A 142 -12.91 -14.07 13.01
CA MET A 142 -12.20 -15.17 13.65
C MET A 142 -12.02 -14.94 15.15
N LEU A 143 -11.66 -13.71 15.55
CA LEU A 143 -11.54 -13.34 16.97
C LEU A 143 -12.87 -13.50 17.70
N LYS A 144 -13.98 -13.02 17.12
CA LYS A 144 -15.32 -13.22 17.70
C LYS A 144 -15.66 -14.70 17.92
N LYS A 145 -15.31 -15.58 16.96
CA LYS A 145 -15.52 -17.02 17.10
C LYS A 145 -14.66 -17.64 18.20
N GLN A 146 -13.42 -17.17 18.37
CA GLN A 146 -12.55 -17.60 19.47
C GLN A 146 -13.14 -17.18 20.82
N ASP A 147 -13.60 -15.93 20.95
CA ASP A 147 -14.24 -15.44 22.18
C ASP A 147 -15.49 -16.26 22.54
N GLU A 148 -16.31 -16.62 21.56
CA GLU A 148 -17.48 -17.48 21.78
C GLU A 148 -17.09 -18.88 22.25
N MET A 149 -16.00 -19.45 21.71
CA MET A 149 -15.49 -20.75 22.11
C MET A 149 -14.96 -20.73 23.55
N LEU A 150 -14.21 -19.68 23.92
CA LEU A 150 -13.71 -19.48 25.27
C LEU A 150 -14.86 -19.36 26.28
N LYS A 151 -15.89 -18.56 25.97
CA LYS A 151 -17.09 -18.45 26.82
C LYS A 151 -17.79 -19.80 27.03
N LYS A 152 -17.84 -20.66 26.01
CA LYS A 152 -18.40 -22.01 26.14
C LYS A 152 -17.53 -22.92 27.02
N GLN A 153 -16.20 -22.82 26.91
CA GLN A 153 -15.28 -23.54 27.78
C GLN A 153 -15.45 -23.11 29.24
N ASP A 154 -15.51 -21.80 29.52
CA ASP A 154 -15.76 -21.28 30.86
C ASP A 154 -17.06 -21.81 31.47
N GLN A 155 -18.14 -21.84 30.68
CA GLN A 155 -19.43 -22.41 31.12
C GLN A 155 -19.33 -23.91 31.44
N MET A 156 -18.54 -24.67 30.68
CA MET A 156 -18.33 -26.10 30.97
C MET A 156 -17.52 -26.30 32.25
N LEU A 157 -16.50 -25.48 32.49
CA LEU A 157 -15.70 -25.53 33.72
C LEU A 157 -16.57 -25.22 34.95
N ILE A 158 -17.40 -24.18 34.89
CA ILE A 158 -18.35 -23.85 35.97
C ILE A 158 -19.28 -25.04 36.28
N LYS A 159 -19.80 -25.71 35.24
CA LYS A 159 -20.65 -26.90 35.44
C LYS A 159 -19.89 -28.08 36.05
N GLN A 160 -18.62 -28.27 35.69
CA GLN A 160 -17.78 -29.29 36.31
C GLN A 160 -17.57 -28.99 37.80
N ASP A 161 -17.25 -27.74 38.15
CA ASP A 161 -17.08 -27.31 39.54
C ASP A 161 -18.36 -27.54 40.36
N GLU A 162 -19.54 -27.25 39.79
CA GLU A 162 -20.83 -27.54 40.44
C GLU A 162 -21.07 -29.03 40.66
N MET A 163 -20.68 -29.89 39.72
CA MET A 163 -20.79 -31.34 39.87
C MET A 163 -19.85 -31.87 40.96
N VAL A 164 -18.61 -31.38 41.00
CA VAL A 164 -17.63 -31.74 42.04
C VAL A 164 -18.17 -31.35 43.42
N LYS A 165 -18.68 -30.13 43.59
CA LYS A 165 -19.29 -29.69 44.87
C LYS A 165 -20.44 -30.61 45.31
N LYS A 166 -21.30 -31.03 44.39
CA LYS A 166 -22.39 -31.97 44.71
C LYS A 166 -21.89 -33.35 45.11
N GLN A 167 -20.80 -33.82 44.51
CA GLN A 167 -20.15 -35.07 44.93
C GLN A 167 -19.56 -34.94 46.33
N ASP A 168 -18.86 -33.85 46.63
CA ASP A 168 -18.31 -33.59 47.96
C ASP A 168 -19.39 -33.53 49.03
N GLU A 169 -20.53 -32.88 48.76
CA GLU A 169 -21.69 -32.86 49.65
C GLU A 169 -22.26 -34.26 49.90
N MET A 170 -22.34 -35.10 48.86
CA MET A 170 -22.83 -36.47 48.98
C MET A 170 -21.88 -37.34 49.81
N LEU A 171 -20.57 -37.22 49.59
CA LEU A 171 -19.54 -37.92 50.38
C LEU A 171 -19.62 -37.48 51.84
N GLY A 172 -19.74 -36.18 52.12
CA GLY A 172 -19.92 -35.67 53.49
C GLY A 172 -21.17 -36.23 54.18
N ARG A 173 -22.27 -36.44 53.44
CA ARG A 173 -23.47 -37.13 53.98
C ARG A 173 -23.23 -38.60 54.26
N GLN A 174 -22.49 -39.31 53.39
CA GLN A 174 -22.14 -40.71 53.61
C GLN A 174 -21.26 -40.87 54.85
N ASP A 175 -20.27 -40.00 55.05
CA ASP A 175 -19.43 -40.00 56.24
C ASP A 175 -20.23 -39.81 57.53
N LEU A 176 -21.23 -38.93 57.53
CA LEU A 176 -22.14 -38.75 58.67
C LEU A 176 -22.97 -40.00 58.97
N VAL A 177 -23.43 -40.71 57.93
CA VAL A 177 -24.18 -41.96 58.09
C VAL A 177 -23.27 -43.06 58.66
N LEU A 178 -22.04 -43.17 58.17
CA LEU A 178 -21.06 -44.13 58.68
C LEU A 178 -20.75 -43.87 60.16
N LYS A 179 -20.51 -42.61 60.56
CA LYS A 179 -20.31 -42.26 61.97
C LYS A 179 -21.48 -42.68 62.86
N LYS A 180 -22.71 -42.45 62.41
CA LYS A 180 -23.92 -42.90 63.15
C LYS A 180 -24.02 -44.42 63.24
N GLN A 181 -23.66 -45.13 62.17
CA GLN A 181 -23.61 -46.60 62.20
C GLN A 181 -22.55 -47.10 63.19
N ASP A 182 -21.37 -46.49 63.23
CA ASP A 182 -20.32 -46.84 64.17
C ASP A 182 -20.77 -46.61 65.63
N GLU A 183 -21.43 -45.47 65.90
CA GLU A 183 -22.05 -45.18 67.20
C GLU A 183 -23.06 -46.27 67.61
N ILE A 184 -24.00 -46.62 66.73
CA ILE A 184 -24.98 -47.69 66.98
C ILE A 184 -24.29 -49.04 67.23
N VAL A 185 -23.25 -49.38 66.47
CA VAL A 185 -22.50 -50.62 66.65
C VAL A 185 -21.80 -50.64 68.01
N MET A 186 -21.23 -49.52 68.46
CA MET A 186 -20.64 -49.39 69.79
C MET A 186 -21.70 -49.58 70.89
N GLU A 187 -22.87 -48.95 70.78
CA GLU A 187 -23.96 -49.11 71.72
C GLU A 187 -24.46 -50.57 71.78
N ILE A 188 -24.64 -51.23 70.64
CA ILE A 188 -25.01 -52.66 70.59
C ILE A 188 -23.95 -53.53 71.25
N LYS A 189 -22.66 -53.27 71.00
CA LYS A 189 -21.56 -54.01 71.65
C LYS A 189 -21.59 -53.82 73.17
N ALA A 190 -21.84 -52.61 73.65
CA ALA A 190 -21.97 -52.31 75.07
C ALA A 190 -23.15 -53.06 75.69
N LEU A 191 -24.36 -52.95 75.11
CA LEU A 191 -25.56 -53.67 75.57
C LEU A 191 -25.36 -55.20 75.58
N ARG A 192 -24.67 -55.76 74.58
CA ARG A 192 -24.32 -57.18 74.55
C ARG A 192 -23.34 -57.56 75.66
N GLY A 193 -22.39 -56.68 75.98
CA GLY A 193 -21.50 -56.84 77.13
C GLY A 193 -22.27 -56.87 78.44
N ASP A 194 -23.15 -55.89 78.66
CA ASP A 194 -23.99 -55.79 79.86
C ASP A 194 -24.90 -57.02 80.02
N LEU A 195 -25.54 -57.46 78.94
CA LEU A 195 -26.38 -58.66 78.95
C LEU A 195 -25.57 -59.92 79.26
N ARG A 196 -24.36 -60.04 78.70
CA ARG A 196 -23.47 -61.17 78.98
C ARG A 196 -23.10 -61.21 80.45
N SER A 197 -22.67 -60.08 81.03
CA SER A 197 -22.37 -59.97 82.46
C SER A 197 -23.58 -60.35 83.31
N PHE A 198 -24.77 -59.87 82.97
CA PHE A 198 -26.01 -60.21 83.67
C PHE A 198 -26.34 -61.71 83.62
N ILE A 199 -26.14 -62.35 82.46
CA ILE A 199 -26.36 -63.80 82.31
C ILE A 199 -25.33 -64.59 83.12
N GLU A 200 -24.04 -64.24 83.02
CA GLU A 200 -22.97 -64.87 83.78
C GLU A 200 -23.25 -64.76 85.30
N ASP A 201 -23.61 -63.58 85.80
CA ASP A 201 -23.98 -63.38 87.21
C ASP A 201 -25.20 -64.22 87.64
N ARG A 202 -26.19 -64.38 86.76
CA ARG A 202 -27.38 -65.21 87.04
C ARG A 202 -27.05 -66.69 87.03
N LEU A 203 -26.24 -67.15 86.07
CA LEU A 203 -25.80 -68.54 86.01
C LEU A 203 -24.96 -68.88 87.25
N ASP A 204 -24.00 -68.03 87.63
CA ASP A 204 -23.21 -68.19 88.85
C ASP A 204 -24.09 -68.33 90.11
N LYS A 205 -25.14 -67.51 90.22
CA LYS A 205 -26.11 -67.61 91.33
C LYS A 205 -26.86 -68.93 91.30
N ILE A 206 -27.37 -69.34 90.14
CA ILE A 206 -28.08 -70.62 89.98
C ILE A 206 -27.16 -71.81 90.30
N GLU A 207 -25.91 -71.78 89.82
CA GLU A 207 -24.93 -72.83 90.10
C GLU A 207 -24.64 -72.95 91.60
N ARG A 208 -24.49 -71.82 92.30
CA ARG A 208 -24.35 -71.80 93.77
C ARG A 208 -25.59 -72.35 94.47
N ASP A 209 -26.79 -71.96 94.02
CA ASP A 209 -28.05 -72.45 94.57
C ASP A 209 -28.20 -73.97 94.37
N ILE A 210 -27.88 -74.49 93.18
CA ILE A 210 -27.86 -75.93 92.87
C ILE A 210 -26.85 -76.67 93.75
N ALA A 211 -25.64 -76.13 93.92
CA ALA A 211 -24.62 -76.73 94.78
C ALA A 211 -25.11 -76.83 96.24
N MET A 212 -25.78 -75.80 96.75
CA MET A 212 -26.40 -75.84 98.09
C MET A 212 -27.52 -76.88 98.20
N ILE A 213 -28.35 -77.04 97.16
CA ILE A 213 -29.40 -78.07 97.14
C ILE A 213 -28.78 -79.47 97.14
N LYS A 214 -27.78 -79.72 96.28
CA LYS A 214 -27.04 -80.99 96.19
C LYS A 214 -26.44 -81.42 97.53
N LEU A 215 -25.79 -80.48 98.23
CA LEU A 215 -25.27 -80.69 99.58
C LEU A 215 -26.35 -81.09 100.60
N LYS A 216 -27.56 -80.52 100.51
CA LYS A 216 -28.68 -80.84 101.42
C LYS A 216 -29.31 -82.21 101.15
N ILE A 217 -29.22 -82.74 99.94
CA ILE A 217 -29.84 -84.02 99.54
C ILE A 217 -28.86 -85.20 99.47
N GLY A 218 -27.60 -85.02 99.88
CA GLY A 218 -26.61 -86.09 99.99
C GLY A 218 -25.97 -86.55 98.67
N LEU A 219 -26.09 -85.75 97.61
CA LEU A 219 -25.43 -85.94 96.33
C LEU A 219 -24.28 -84.92 96.28
N GLY A 220 -23.03 -85.37 96.42
CA GLY A 220 -21.85 -84.48 96.41
C GLY A 220 -21.77 -83.61 95.15
#